data_AF-A0A327HEA7-F1
#
_entry.id   AF-A0A327HEA7-F1
#
_cell.length_a   1.000
_cell.length_b   1.000
_cell.length_c   1.000
_cell.angle_alpha   90.00
_cell.angle_beta   90.00
_cell.angle_gamma   90.00
#
_symmetry.space_group_name_H-M   'P 1'
#
loop_
_entity.id
_entity.type
_entity.pdbx_description
1 polymer ?
#
loop_
_entity_poly.entity_id
_entity_poly.type
_entity_poly.pdbx_seq_one_letter_code
_entity_poly.pdbx_strand_id
1 'polypeptide(L)'
;MKFSITQWDEIRAEFHRMFHDLGNVESTEDMIRFSSTEPFVSTGIGISRDGTMAASMPLHNLNSKFDEVVFGTSLEQITLLGSGFNYTYRIPDELLTRRPN
;
A
#
# COMPACT_ATOMS: atom_id res chain seq x y z
N MET A 1 4.84 -5.71 10.56
CA MET A 1 6.26 -5.37 10.37
C MET A 1 6.42 -3.86 10.27
N LYS A 2 7.36 -3.34 11.07
CA LYS A 2 7.81 -1.95 11.24
C LYS A 2 8.85 -1.44 10.21
N PHE A 3 8.59 -0.46 9.35
CA PHE A 3 9.66 0.16 8.53
C PHE A 3 9.65 1.69 8.62
N SER A 4 10.83 2.31 8.65
CA SER A 4 10.99 3.74 8.36
C SER A 4 10.99 3.98 6.85
N ILE A 5 10.54 5.15 6.39
CA ILE A 5 10.55 5.53 4.97
C ILE A 5 11.93 5.38 4.30
N THR A 6 13.01 5.50 5.05
CA THR A 6 14.37 5.33 4.53
C THR A 6 14.69 3.87 4.16
N GLN A 7 13.95 2.90 4.70
CA GLN A 7 14.04 1.47 4.39
C GLN A 7 13.21 1.12 3.16
N TRP A 8 13.44 1.86 2.09
CA TRP A 8 12.56 1.86 0.91
C TRP A 8 12.56 0.50 0.20
N ASP A 9 13.72 -0.14 0.06
CA ASP A 9 13.82 -1.42 -0.64
C ASP A 9 13.09 -2.54 0.13
N GLU A 10 13.13 -2.52 1.46
CA GLU A 10 12.34 -3.44 2.30
C GLU A 10 10.84 -3.16 2.18
N ILE A 11 10.43 -1.89 2.17
CA ILE A 11 9.03 -1.49 1.95
C ILE A 11 8.54 -2.00 0.60
N ARG A 12 9.34 -1.83 -0.47
CA ARG A 12 9.02 -2.32 -1.81
C ARG A 12 8.83 -3.84 -1.82
N ALA A 13 9.78 -4.57 -1.24
CA ALA A 13 9.72 -6.03 -1.18
C ALA A 13 8.45 -6.52 -0.45
N GLU A 14 8.13 -5.91 0.69
CA GLU A 14 6.96 -6.32 1.48
C GLU A 14 5.64 -5.90 0.81
N PHE A 15 5.63 -4.76 0.12
CA PHE A 15 4.48 -4.33 -0.68
C PHE A 15 4.20 -5.29 -1.84
N HIS A 16 5.23 -5.71 -2.56
CA HIS A 16 5.10 -6.74 -3.60
C HIS A 16 4.58 -8.06 -3.03
N ARG A 17 5.07 -8.47 -1.86
CA ARG A 17 4.58 -9.68 -1.19
C ARG A 17 3.12 -9.56 -0.78
N MET A 18 2.72 -8.41 -0.23
CA MET A 18 1.35 -8.14 0.21
C MET A 18 0.33 -8.21 -0.94
N PHE A 19 0.69 -7.70 -2.13
CA PHE A 19 -0.21 -7.64 -3.28
C PHE A 19 0.06 -8.70 -4.35
N HIS A 20 0.91 -9.69 -4.05
CA HIS A 20 1.23 -10.79 -4.95
C HIS A 20 -0.04 -11.49 -5.45
N ASP A 21 -0.19 -11.60 -6.76
CA ASP A 21 -1.32 -12.20 -7.47
C ASP A 21 -2.72 -11.60 -7.17
N LEU A 22 -2.78 -10.41 -6.56
CA LEU A 22 -4.05 -9.71 -6.27
C LEU A 22 -4.41 -8.62 -7.28
N GLY A 23 -3.52 -8.30 -8.23
CA GLY A 23 -3.72 -7.25 -9.23
C GLY A 23 -2.39 -6.78 -9.82
N ASN A 24 -2.36 -5.55 -10.33
CA ASN A 24 -1.16 -4.95 -10.88
C ASN A 24 -0.37 -4.23 -9.77
N VAL A 25 0.93 -4.50 -9.69
CA VAL A 25 1.86 -3.77 -8.81
C VAL A 25 2.91 -3.08 -9.66
N GLU A 26 2.81 -1.76 -9.74
CA GLU A 26 3.82 -0.90 -10.37
C GLU A 26 4.87 -0.53 -9.32
N SER A 27 6.14 -0.66 -9.69
CA SER A 27 7.25 -0.22 -8.84
C SER A 27 8.31 0.50 -9.66
N THR A 28 8.58 1.74 -9.24
CA THR A 28 9.72 2.55 -9.70
C THR A 28 10.67 2.79 -8.52
N GLU A 29 11.75 3.55 -8.76
CA GLU A 29 12.65 3.95 -7.69
C GLU A 29 12.00 4.86 -6.65
N ASP A 30 11.00 5.64 -7.07
CA ASP A 30 10.39 6.70 -6.24
C ASP A 30 8.96 6.39 -5.80
N MET A 31 8.30 5.39 -6.40
CA MET A 31 6.89 5.07 -6.11
C MET A 31 6.63 3.57 -6.22
N ILE A 32 5.73 3.09 -5.37
CA ILE A 32 5.06 1.80 -5.54
C ILE A 32 3.56 1.99 -5.52
N ARG A 33 2.85 1.25 -6.36
CA ARG A 33 1.41 1.35 -6.49
C ARG A 33 0.79 0.00 -6.76
N PHE A 34 -0.31 -0.26 -6.07
CA PHE A 34 -1.23 -1.34 -6.36
C PHE A 34 -2.50 -0.79 -7.02
N SER A 35 -2.99 -1.52 -8.01
CA SER A 35 -4.36 -1.38 -8.52
C SER A 35 -4.98 -2.74 -8.79
N SER A 36 -6.19 -2.96 -8.29
CA SER A 36 -6.99 -4.12 -8.67
C SER A 36 -7.41 -4.03 -10.15
N THR A 37 -7.63 -5.18 -10.76
CA THR A 37 -8.07 -5.30 -12.15
C THR A 37 -9.56 -5.58 -12.23
N GLU A 38 -10.21 -5.23 -13.35
CA GLU A 38 -11.59 -5.65 -13.60
C GLU A 38 -11.69 -7.19 -13.67
N PRO A 39 -12.85 -7.79 -13.30
CA PRO A 39 -14.12 -7.18 -12.88
C PRO A 39 -14.22 -6.90 -11.37
N PHE A 40 -13.10 -6.84 -10.65
CA PHE A 40 -13.09 -6.73 -9.20
C PHE A 40 -13.33 -5.29 -8.72
N VAL A 41 -13.57 -5.12 -7.41
CA VAL A 41 -13.70 -3.80 -6.79
C VAL A 41 -12.53 -2.92 -7.21
N SER A 42 -12.82 -1.81 -7.88
CA SER A 42 -11.82 -0.83 -8.28
C SER A 42 -11.22 -0.17 -7.04
N THR A 43 -10.01 -0.59 -6.68
CA THR A 43 -9.28 -0.08 -5.52
C THR A 43 -7.79 -0.05 -5.82
N GLY A 44 -7.10 0.88 -5.17
CA GLY A 44 -5.67 1.00 -5.33
C GLY A 44 -5.06 1.91 -4.29
N ILE A 45 -3.80 1.65 -3.99
CA ILE A 45 -2.97 2.45 -3.09
C ILE A 45 -1.61 2.63 -3.73
N GLY A 46 -1.16 3.88 -3.81
CA GLY A 46 0.18 4.27 -4.18
C GLY A 46 0.85 5.01 -3.04
N ILE A 47 2.12 4.72 -2.81
CA ILE A 47 2.98 5.44 -1.87
C ILE A 47 4.31 5.78 -2.55
N SER A 48 4.86 6.92 -2.17
CA SER A 48 6.11 7.44 -2.73
C SER A 48 7.21 7.44 -1.67
N ARG A 49 8.46 7.36 -2.13
CA ARG A 49 9.67 7.37 -1.29
C ARG A 49 9.83 8.65 -0.48
N ASP A 50 9.23 9.75 -0.91
CA ASP A 50 9.26 11.03 -0.21
C ASP A 50 8.17 11.14 0.88
N GLY A 51 7.43 10.07 1.14
CA GLY A 51 6.35 10.00 2.11
C GLY A 51 5.00 10.47 1.58
N THR A 52 4.82 10.73 0.28
CA THR A 52 3.51 11.09 -0.28
C THR A 52 2.65 9.87 -0.59
N MET A 53 1.33 10.01 -0.51
CA MET A 53 0.36 8.96 -0.79
C MET A 53 -0.59 9.39 -1.93
N ALA A 54 -0.90 8.44 -2.82
CA ALA A 54 -1.98 8.56 -3.79
C ALA A 54 -2.89 7.32 -3.70
N ALA A 55 -4.08 7.45 -3.14
CA ALA A 55 -5.06 6.36 -3.10
C ALA A 55 -6.17 6.61 -4.13
N SER A 56 -6.53 5.59 -4.91
CA SER A 56 -7.70 5.66 -5.79
C SER A 56 -8.93 5.20 -5.01
N MET A 57 -9.62 6.20 -4.42
CA MET A 57 -10.95 6.21 -3.80
C MET A 57 -11.17 5.56 -2.41
N PRO A 58 -11.96 6.19 -1.51
CA PRO A 58 -12.55 7.53 -1.59
C PRO A 58 -11.82 8.49 -0.63
N LEU A 59 -10.54 8.84 -0.85
CA LEU A 59 -9.93 9.94 -0.09
C LEU A 59 -9.04 10.84 -0.96
N HIS A 60 -9.15 12.14 -0.66
CA HIS A 60 -8.56 13.31 -1.29
C HIS A 60 -7.04 13.24 -1.45
N ASN A 61 -6.46 14.10 -2.31
CA ASN A 61 -5.02 14.38 -2.32
C ASN A 61 -4.57 14.71 -0.88
N LEU A 62 -3.99 13.72 -0.20
CA LEU A 62 -3.50 13.85 1.16
C LEU A 62 -2.14 14.51 1.07
N ASN A 63 -2.08 15.80 1.40
CA ASN A 63 -0.86 16.59 1.40
C ASN A 63 0.00 16.35 2.66
N SER A 64 -0.14 15.17 3.27
CA SER A 64 0.55 14.75 4.48
C SER A 64 1.65 13.75 4.12
N LYS A 65 2.85 13.96 4.66
CA LYS A 65 3.95 13.01 4.53
C LYS A 65 3.86 11.94 5.63
N PHE A 66 4.09 10.69 5.28
CA PHE A 66 4.32 9.62 6.26
C PHE A 66 5.82 9.38 6.42
N ASP A 67 6.22 9.04 7.64
CA ASP A 67 7.60 8.77 8.05
C ASP A 67 7.85 7.26 8.24
N GLU A 68 6.77 6.50 8.47
CA GLU A 68 6.82 5.07 8.77
C GLU A 68 5.70 4.31 8.05
N VAL A 69 5.99 3.05 7.74
CA VAL A 69 5.07 2.09 7.12
C VAL A 69 4.97 0.85 7.99
N VAL A 70 3.74 0.44 8.29
CA VAL A 70 3.45 -0.74 9.11
C VAL A 70 2.62 -1.74 8.31
N PHE A 71 3.20 -2.87 7.96
CA PHE A 71 2.48 -4.00 7.37
C PHE A 71 1.84 -4.85 8.46
N GLY A 72 0.59 -5.24 8.29
CA GLY A 72 -0.08 -6.21 9.16
C GLY A 72 0.60 -7.58 9.10
N THR A 73 0.49 -8.38 10.16
CA THR A 73 1.11 -9.72 10.21
C THR A 73 0.57 -10.67 9.14
N SER A 74 -0.71 -10.53 8.76
CA SER A 74 -1.34 -11.29 7.67
C SER A 74 -1.11 -10.71 6.27
N LEU A 75 -0.44 -9.55 6.18
CA LEU A 75 -0.31 -8.79 4.92
C LEU A 75 -1.65 -8.46 4.27
N GLU A 76 -2.68 -8.22 5.08
CA GLU A 76 -4.02 -7.83 4.59
C GLU A 76 -4.27 -6.34 4.79
N GLN A 77 -3.38 -5.66 5.53
CA GLN A 77 -3.47 -4.23 5.79
C GLN A 77 -2.08 -3.60 5.84
N ILE A 78 -2.01 -2.34 5.43
CA ILE A 78 -0.83 -1.48 5.52
C ILE A 78 -1.25 -0.17 6.16
N THR A 79 -0.46 0.30 7.13
CA THR A 79 -0.70 1.56 7.84
C THR A 79 0.46 2.51 7.59
N LEU A 80 0.14 3.73 7.18
CA LEU A 80 1.09 4.82 6.99
C LEU A 80 1.00 5.76 8.19
N LEU A 81 2.13 6.02 8.83
CA LEU A 81 2.21 6.86 10.02
C LEU A 81 3.09 8.08 9.72
N GLY A 82 2.59 9.26 10.02
CA GLY A 82 3.32 10.53 9.93
C GLY A 82 2.82 11.53 10.97
N SER A 83 3.51 12.66 11.09
CA SER A 83 3.10 13.71 12.02
C SER A 83 1.69 14.23 11.71
N GLY A 84 0.72 13.92 12.56
CA GLY A 84 -0.69 14.30 12.38
C GLY A 84 -1.42 13.52 11.29
N PHE A 85 -0.81 12.46 10.74
CA PHE A 85 -1.39 11.62 9.71
C PHE A 85 -1.28 10.14 10.07
N ASN A 86 -2.40 9.45 10.06
CA ASN A 86 -2.45 8.00 10.21
C ASN A 86 -3.52 7.46 9.28
N TYR A 87 -3.11 6.61 8.34
CA TYR A 87 -4.00 6.01 7.37
C TYR A 87 -3.75 4.52 7.25
N THR A 88 -4.80 3.72 7.37
CA THR A 88 -4.75 2.27 7.16
C THR A 88 -5.52 1.90 5.90
N TYR A 89 -4.83 1.29 4.95
CA TYR A 89 -5.46 0.59 3.84
C TYR A 89 -5.65 -0.88 4.20
N ARG A 90 -6.85 -1.40 3.95
CA ARG A 90 -7.20 -2.81 4.12
C ARG A 90 -7.55 -3.38 2.75
N ILE A 91 -6.97 -4.52 2.40
CA ILE A 91 -7.34 -5.24 1.20
C ILE A 91 -8.78 -5.73 1.38
N PRO A 92 -9.69 -5.45 0.43
CA PRO A 92 -11.05 -5.98 0.48
C PRO A 92 -11.08 -7.51 0.52
N ASP A 93 -12.00 -8.09 1.30
CA ASP A 93 -12.15 -9.54 1.44
C ASP A 93 -12.32 -10.26 0.09
N GLU A 94 -13.00 -9.61 -0.86
CA GLU A 94 -13.20 -10.11 -2.23
C GLU A 94 -11.88 -10.37 -2.97
N LEU A 95 -10.83 -9.57 -2.71
CA LEU A 95 -9.49 -9.82 -3.25
C LEU A 95 -8.76 -10.89 -2.42
N LEU A 96 -8.91 -10.86 -1.08
CA LEU A 96 -8.25 -11.83 -0.20
C LEU A 96 -8.67 -13.28 -0.47
N THR A 97 -9.93 -13.52 -0.83
CA THR A 97 -10.41 -14.87 -1.23
C THR A 97 -9.69 -15.47 -2.43
N ARG A 98 -8.93 -14.67 -3.19
CA ARG A 98 -8.17 -15.10 -4.36
C ARG A 98 -6.68 -15.28 -4.09
N ARG A 99 -6.21 -14.90 -2.90
CA ARG A 99 -4.79 -15.04 -2.58
C ARG A 99 -4.42 -16.52 -2.65
N PRO A 100 -3.40 -16.91 -3.42
CA PRO A 100 -2.95 -18.29 -3.46
C PRO A 100 -2.50 -18.72 -2.04
N ASN A 101 -2.89 -19.93 -1.65
CA ASN A 101 -2.49 -20.56 -0.38
C ASN A 101 -0.99 -20.83 -0.32
#